data_AF-A0A4U1LN88-F1
#
_entry.id   AF-A0A4U1LN88-F1
#
_cell.length_a   1.000
_cell.length_b   1.000
_cell.length_c   1.000
_cell.angle_alpha   90.00
_cell.angle_beta   90.00
_cell.angle_gamma   90.00
#
_symmetry.space_group_name_H-M   'P 1'
#
loop_
_entity.id
_entity.type
_entity.pdbx_description
1 polymer ?
#
loop_
_entity_poly.entity_id
_entity_poly.type
_entity_poly.pdbx_seq_one_letter_code
_entity_poly.pdbx_strand_id
1 'polypeptide(L)'
;MKKRFFNVITKVRIAIDIALLWIIRLTDRINYTREYTLNWKEIISEHEKSDMSAYDFAVYFTFNYHDQRKLHHDFNSKLFMQRDIYEGLVARKKF
;
A
#
# COMPACT_ATOMS: atom_id res chain seq x y z
N MET A 1 -12.42 10.01 -41.68
CA MET A 1 -12.11 10.98 -40.61
C MET A 1 -12.66 10.63 -39.22
N LYS A 2 -13.86 10.03 -39.09
CA LYS A 2 -14.52 9.77 -37.79
C LYS A 2 -13.81 8.78 -36.83
N LYS A 3 -13.11 7.75 -37.35
CA LYS A 3 -12.45 6.72 -36.51
C LYS A 3 -11.23 7.23 -35.72
N ARG A 4 -10.46 8.17 -36.27
CA ARG A 4 -9.28 8.76 -35.58
C ARG A 4 -9.70 9.64 -34.40
N PHE A 5 -10.75 10.44 -34.58
CA PHE A 5 -11.31 11.27 -33.51
C PHE A 5 -11.87 10.46 -32.35
N PHE A 6 -12.62 9.38 -32.64
CA PHE A 6 -13.10 8.45 -31.61
C PHE A 6 -11.93 7.83 -30.82
N ASN A 7 -10.87 7.37 -31.49
CA ASN A 7 -9.70 6.81 -30.82
C ASN A 7 -8.96 7.82 -29.93
N VAL A 8 -8.93 9.11 -30.30
CA VAL A 8 -8.34 10.15 -29.47
C VAL A 8 -9.19 10.41 -28.23
N ILE A 9 -10.52 10.51 -28.38
CA ILE A 9 -11.45 10.71 -27.27
C ILE A 9 -11.39 9.53 -26.28
N THR A 10 -11.35 8.29 -26.78
CA THR A 10 -11.23 7.10 -25.91
C THR A 10 -9.90 7.08 -25.13
N LYS A 11 -8.79 7.47 -25.76
CA LYS A 11 -7.49 7.56 -25.06
C LYS A 11 -7.47 8.64 -23.99
N VAL A 12 -8.06 9.80 -24.27
CA VAL A 12 -8.19 10.89 -23.29
C VAL A 12 -9.07 10.45 -22.12
N ARG A 13 -10.18 9.74 -22.37
CA ARG A 13 -11.04 9.19 -21.31
C ARG A 13 -10.28 8.21 -20.42
N ILE A 14 -9.54 7.27 -21.00
CA ILE A 14 -8.72 6.30 -20.23
C ILE A 14 -7.66 7.03 -19.39
N ALA A 15 -7.01 8.06 -19.94
CA ALA A 15 -6.02 8.84 -19.20
C ALA A 15 -6.64 9.58 -18.02
N ILE A 16 -7.86 10.13 -18.18
CA ILE A 16 -8.62 10.77 -17.11
C ILE A 16 -9.04 9.75 -16.05
N ASP A 17 -9.52 8.58 -16.44
CA ASP A 17 -9.92 7.51 -15.49
C ASP A 17 -8.70 7.03 -14.67
N ILE A 18 -7.54 6.89 -15.30
CA ILE A 18 -6.29 6.57 -14.61
C ILE A 18 -5.89 7.69 -13.64
N ALA A 19 -5.95 8.95 -14.09
CA ALA A 19 -5.64 10.10 -13.23
C ALA A 19 -6.58 10.20 -12.03
N LEU A 20 -7.88 9.94 -12.22
CA LEU A 20 -8.87 9.90 -11.15
C LEU A 20 -8.57 8.77 -10.15
N LEU A 21 -8.18 7.58 -10.61
CA LEU A 21 -7.75 6.50 -9.73
C LEU A 21 -6.51 6.87 -8.91
N TRP A 22 -5.56 7.59 -9.51
CA TRP A 22 -4.39 8.11 -8.79
C TRP A 22 -4.79 9.16 -7.76
N ILE A 23 -5.69 10.07 -8.10
CA ILE A 23 -6.21 11.09 -7.18
C ILE A 23 -6.95 10.41 -6.03
N ILE A 24 -7.86 9.46 -6.29
CA ILE A 24 -8.57 8.71 -5.24
C ILE A 24 -7.58 8.04 -4.29
N ARG A 25 -6.56 7.35 -4.82
CA ARG A 25 -5.51 6.73 -4.01
C ARG A 25 -4.70 7.76 -3.21
N LEU A 26 -4.46 8.94 -3.76
CA LEU A 26 -3.75 10.02 -3.08
C LEU A 26 -4.61 10.62 -1.96
N THR A 27 -5.90 10.84 -2.22
CA THR A 27 -6.87 11.38 -1.27
C THR A 27 -7.14 10.38 -0.15
N ASP A 28 -7.24 9.09 -0.45
CA ASP A 28 -7.29 8.03 0.57
C ASP A 28 -6.03 8.09 1.41
N ARG A 29 -4.85 8.20 0.80
CA ARG A 29 -3.58 8.32 1.53
C ARG A 29 -3.47 9.58 2.41
N ILE A 30 -4.17 10.66 2.05
CA ILE A 30 -4.20 11.92 2.82
C ILE A 30 -5.26 11.87 3.93
N ASN A 31 -6.45 11.35 3.63
CA ASN A 31 -7.55 11.22 4.59
C ASN A 31 -7.25 10.17 5.66
N TYR A 32 -6.54 9.11 5.29
CA TYR A 32 -5.90 8.20 6.21
C TYR A 32 -4.50 8.72 6.52
N THR A 33 -4.40 9.83 7.26
CA THR A 33 -3.17 10.12 8.02
C THR A 33 -2.79 8.84 8.75
N ARG A 34 -1.71 8.18 8.31
CA ARG A 34 -1.34 6.83 8.73
C ARG A 34 -1.41 6.75 10.26
N GLU A 35 -2.36 5.98 10.79
CA GLU A 35 -2.50 5.74 12.24
C GLU A 35 -1.29 5.02 12.85
N TYR A 36 -0.36 4.58 12.00
CA TYR A 36 0.83 3.82 12.35
C TYR A 36 2.11 4.54 11.90
N THR A 37 3.15 4.36 12.70
CA THR A 37 4.52 4.72 12.35
C THR A 37 5.33 3.43 12.30
N LEU A 38 5.96 3.15 11.15
CA LEU A 38 6.74 1.93 10.95
C LEU A 38 8.17 2.12 11.45
N ASN A 39 8.54 1.41 12.51
CA ASN A 39 9.92 1.30 12.96
C ASN A 39 10.67 0.28 12.09
N TRP A 40 11.27 0.74 11.00
CA TRP A 40 11.93 -0.14 10.04
C TRP A 40 13.08 -0.98 10.62
N LYS A 41 13.78 -0.50 11.65
CA LYS A 41 14.86 -1.30 12.28
C LYS A 41 14.30 -2.55 12.96
N GLU A 42 13.21 -2.38 13.70
CA GLU A 42 12.50 -3.46 14.38
C GLU A 42 11.87 -4.43 13.37
N ILE A 43 11.13 -3.90 12.38
CA ILE A 43 10.49 -4.68 11.32
C ILE A 43 11.50 -5.57 10.58
N ILE A 44 12.66 -5.02 10.20
CA ILE A 44 13.71 -5.78 9.51
C ILE A 44 14.29 -6.84 10.44
N SER A 45 14.66 -6.46 11.67
CA SER A 45 15.19 -7.39 12.66
C SER A 45 14.23 -8.54 12.96
N GLU A 46 12.93 -8.28 13.06
CA GLU A 46 11.93 -9.32 13.29
C GLU A 46 11.72 -10.19 12.05
N HIS A 47 11.71 -9.61 10.86
CA HIS A 47 11.57 -10.37 9.62
C HIS A 47 12.78 -11.28 9.39
N GLU A 48 14.01 -10.83 9.66
CA GLU A 48 15.22 -11.65 9.54
C GLU A 48 15.25 -12.81 10.55
N LYS A 49 14.60 -12.64 11.70
CA LYS A 49 14.40 -13.71 12.69
C LYS A 49 13.21 -14.61 12.34
N SER A 50 12.34 -14.18 11.44
CA SER A 50 11.21 -14.97 10.97
C SER A 50 11.64 -15.79 9.76
N ASP A 51 11.33 -17.09 9.75
CA ASP A 51 11.45 -17.91 8.53
C ASP A 51 10.30 -17.64 7.53
N MET A 52 9.59 -16.51 7.68
CA MET A 52 8.42 -16.17 6.89
C MET A 52 8.80 -15.49 5.57
N SER A 53 7.93 -15.64 4.56
CA SER A 53 8.03 -14.79 3.38
C SER A 53 7.73 -13.33 3.73
N ALA A 54 8.23 -12.39 2.94
CA ALA A 54 7.97 -10.96 3.19
C ALA A 54 6.46 -10.63 3.17
N TYR A 55 5.67 -11.39 2.42
CA TYR A 55 4.22 -11.23 2.39
C TYR A 55 3.57 -11.73 3.67
N ASP A 56 3.89 -12.96 4.09
CA ASP A 56 3.33 -13.57 5.29
C ASP A 56 3.73 -12.79 6.55
N PHE A 57 4.98 -12.33 6.60
CA PHE A 57 5.46 -11.46 7.65
C PHE A 57 4.70 -10.12 7.68
N ALA A 58 4.48 -9.48 6.53
CA ALA A 58 3.75 -8.23 6.46
C ALA A 58 2.30 -8.36 6.96
N VAL A 59 1.64 -9.49 6.67
CA VAL A 59 0.32 -9.82 7.23
C VAL A 59 0.44 -9.95 8.76
N TYR A 60 1.27 -10.88 9.23
CA TYR A 60 1.44 -11.17 10.65
C TYR A 60 1.75 -9.91 11.48
N PHE A 61 2.75 -9.13 11.06
CA PHE A 61 3.18 -7.92 11.76
C PHE A 61 2.07 -6.87 11.79
N THR A 62 1.33 -6.68 10.68
CA THR A 62 0.24 -5.70 10.61
C THR A 62 -0.87 -6.02 11.61
N PHE A 63 -1.30 -7.28 11.67
CA PHE A 63 -2.37 -7.68 12.59
C PHE A 63 -1.92 -7.55 14.05
N ASN A 64 -0.71 -8.02 14.38
CA ASN A 64 -0.16 -7.85 15.73
C ASN A 64 -0.02 -6.38 16.13
N TYR A 65 0.45 -5.52 15.22
CA TYR A 65 0.62 -4.10 15.48
C TYR A 65 -0.71 -3.42 15.81
N HIS A 66 -1.78 -3.74 15.06
CA HIS A 66 -3.12 -3.19 15.31
C HIS A 66 -3.69 -3.71 16.63
N ASP A 67 -3.51 -4.99 16.93
CA ASP A 67 -4.02 -5.60 18.18
C ASP A 67 -3.30 -5.02 19.41
N GLN A 68 -1.97 -4.90 19.36
CA GLN A 68 -1.16 -4.36 20.47
C GLN A 68 -1.46 -2.88 20.75
N ARG A 69 -1.70 -2.08 19.70
CA ARG A 69 -1.94 -0.64 19.81
C ARG A 69 -3.41 -0.27 19.88
N LYS A 70 -4.32 -1.24 19.84
CA LYS A 70 -5.77 -1.04 19.83
C LYS A 70 -6.21 -0.01 18.78
N LEU A 71 -5.53 -0.02 17.63
CA LEU A 71 -5.86 0.87 16.52
C LEU A 71 -7.21 0.49 15.93
N HIS A 72 -7.84 1.43 15.22
CA HIS A 72 -9.07 1.12 14.53
C HIS A 72 -8.83 -0.07 13.59
N HIS A 73 -9.62 -1.13 13.75
CA HIS A 73 -9.57 -2.32 12.90
C HIS A 73 -10.22 -2.08 11.53
N ASP A 74 -10.12 -0.85 11.04
CA ASP A 74 -10.40 -0.47 9.68
C ASP A 74 -9.63 -1.43 8.73
N PHE A 75 -10.36 -2.02 7.79
CA PHE A 75 -9.79 -2.94 6.81
C PHE A 75 -8.77 -2.26 5.89
N ASN A 76 -9.02 -1.01 5.52
CA ASN A 76 -8.14 -0.21 4.69
C ASN A 76 -6.85 0.16 5.43
N SER A 77 -6.91 0.54 6.71
CA SER A 77 -5.70 0.86 7.50
C SER A 77 -4.74 -0.33 7.58
N LYS A 78 -5.28 -1.54 7.84
CA LYS A 78 -4.52 -2.81 7.82
C LYS A 78 -3.95 -3.09 6.43
N LEU A 79 -4.75 -2.97 5.36
CA LEU A 79 -4.28 -3.19 3.99
C LEU A 79 -3.13 -2.24 3.61
N PHE A 80 -3.24 -0.95 3.95
CA PHE A 80 -2.19 0.02 3.67
C PHE A 80 -0.92 -0.30 4.44
N MET A 81 -1.02 -0.64 5.73
CA MET A 81 0.14 -1.01 6.54
C MET A 81 0.83 -2.27 6.02
N GLN A 82 0.05 -3.32 5.74
CA GLN A 82 0.55 -4.57 5.16
C GLN A 82 1.30 -4.28 3.86
N ARG A 83 0.72 -3.47 2.99
CA ARG A 83 1.33 -3.10 1.71
C ARG A 83 2.62 -2.31 1.91
N ASP A 84 2.63 -1.32 2.78
CA ASP A 84 3.81 -0.50 3.07
C ASP A 84 4.97 -1.37 3.63
N ILE A 85 4.66 -2.32 4.52
CA ILE A 85 5.65 -3.27 5.07
C ILE A 85 6.19 -4.17 3.96
N TYR A 86 5.31 -4.80 3.18
CA TYR A 86 5.70 -5.71 2.09
C TYR A 86 6.57 -5.00 1.05
N GLU A 87 6.11 -3.86 0.52
CA GLU A 87 6.84 -3.09 -0.49
C GLU A 87 8.20 -2.62 0.06
N GLY A 88 8.25 -2.20 1.33
CA GLY A 88 9.49 -1.78 1.95
C GLY A 88 10.48 -2.90 2.26
N LEU A 89 10.02 -4.12 2.58
CA LEU A 89 10.89 -5.29 2.70
C LEU A 89 11.45 -5.73 1.35
N VAL A 90 10.59 -5.78 0.31
CA VAL A 90 11.00 -6.15 -1.06
C VAL A 90 12.01 -5.15 -1.63
N ALA A 91 11.79 -3.84 -1.42
CA ALA A 91 12.70 -2.81 -1.89
C ALA A 91 14.09 -2.92 -1.25
N ARG A 92 14.16 -3.36 0.02
CA ARG A 92 15.41 -3.47 0.78
C ARG A 92 16.17 -4.76 0.53
N LYS A 93 15.49 -5.88 0.22
CA LYS A 93 16.15 -7.13 -0.21
C LYS A 93 16.89 -7.03 -1.55
N LYS A 94 16.66 -5.97 -2.32
CA LYS A 94 17.35 -5.72 -3.61
C LYS A 94 18.71 -5.03 -3.46
N PHE A 95 19.16 -4.80 -2.23
CA PHE A 95 20.47 -4.25 -1.87
C PHE A 95 21.15 -5.16 -0.86
#